data_AF-A0A0S7Z330-F1
#
_entry.id   AF-A0A0S7Z330-F1
#
_cell.length_a   1.000
_cell.length_b   1.000
_cell.length_c   1.000
_cell.angle_alpha   90.00
_cell.angle_beta   90.00
_cell.angle_gamma   90.00
#
_symmetry.space_group_name_H-M   'P 1'
#
loop_
_entity.id
_entity.type
_entity.pdbx_description
1 polymer ?
#
loop_
_entity_poly.entity_id
_entity_poly.type
_entity_poly.pdbx_seq_one_letter_code
_entity_poly.pdbx_strand_id
1 'polypeptide(L)'
;MGLDTNSTLNNRWYDKYPDLRIMLDKLREMKKWERDKIILEIRDIINNRDRCLFDKYVFEFPLSSRQRWYDKNPFSWLVINAMKYADENLITDIILYLKERV
;
A
#
# COMPACT_ATOMS: atom_id res chain seq x y z
N MET A 1 27.58 12.29 20.58
CA MET A 1 26.11 12.48 20.62
C MET A 1 25.61 12.38 19.18
N GLY A 2 25.47 11.15 18.68
CA GLY A 2 24.85 10.86 17.39
C GLY A 2 23.67 9.96 17.70
N LEU A 3 22.46 10.49 17.54
CA LEU A 3 21.26 9.69 17.72
C LEU A 3 21.16 8.72 16.53
N ASP A 4 21.64 7.49 16.75
CA ASP A 4 21.25 6.33 15.97
C ASP A 4 19.73 6.20 16.10
N THR A 5 19.01 6.80 15.15
CA THR A 5 17.58 6.65 15.02
C THR A 5 17.31 5.28 14.42
N ASN A 6 17.27 4.28 15.30
CA ASN A 6 16.37 3.13 15.26
C ASN A 6 15.79 2.81 13.87
N SER A 7 16.60 2.22 13.00
CA SER A 7 16.08 1.41 11.89
C SER A 7 15.50 0.15 12.49
N THR A 8 14.31 0.27 13.08
CA THR A 8 13.43 -0.88 13.25
C THR A 8 13.12 -1.39 11.86
N LEU A 9 13.85 -2.43 11.45
CA LEU A 9 13.51 -3.32 10.33
C LEU A 9 12.16 -3.96 10.61
N ASN A 10 11.10 -3.15 10.53
CA ASN A 10 9.77 -3.64 10.28
C ASN A 10 9.86 -4.21 8.87
N ASN A 11 10.03 -5.52 8.71
CA ASN A 11 10.04 -6.20 7.41
C ASN A 11 8.66 -6.05 6.74
N ARG A 12 8.36 -4.87 6.16
CA ARG A 12 7.11 -4.67 5.43
C ARG A 12 7.28 -5.34 4.07
N TRP A 13 6.21 -5.96 3.56
CA TRP A 13 6.28 -6.69 2.29
C TRP A 13 6.71 -5.79 1.12
N TYR A 14 6.47 -4.49 1.21
CA TYR A 14 6.81 -3.50 0.19
C TYR A 14 8.20 -2.88 0.37
N ASP A 15 8.96 -3.22 1.42
CA ASP A 15 10.31 -2.66 1.60
C ASP A 15 11.31 -3.18 0.55
N LYS A 16 11.00 -4.29 -0.12
CA LYS A 16 11.73 -4.77 -1.31
C LYS A 16 11.54 -3.86 -2.53
N TYR A 17 10.60 -2.92 -2.49
CA TYR A 17 10.32 -1.95 -3.53
C TYR A 17 10.55 -0.53 -2.98
N PRO A 18 11.78 0.01 -3.05
CA PRO A 18 12.13 1.30 -2.45
C PRO A 18 11.18 2.44 -2.87
N ASP A 19 10.84 2.50 -4.16
CA ASP A 19 9.92 3.50 -4.68
C ASP A 19 8.52 3.36 -4.10
N LEU A 20 7.97 2.15 -4.02
CA LEU A 20 6.65 1.91 -3.45
C LEU A 20 6.62 2.31 -1.98
N ARG A 21 7.67 1.98 -1.22
CA ARG A 21 7.80 2.41 0.19
C ARG A 21 7.73 3.93 0.30
N ILE A 22 8.52 4.66 -0.49
CA ILE A 22 8.53 6.13 -0.47
C ILE A 22 7.14 6.67 -0.80
N MET A 23 6.47 6.15 -1.83
CA MET A 23 5.14 6.62 -2.22
C MET A 23 4.06 6.31 -1.17
N LEU A 24 4.11 5.15 -0.52
CA LEU A 24 3.20 4.81 0.58
C LEU A 24 3.42 5.66 1.83
N ASP A 25 4.67 6.02 2.13
CA ASP A 25 4.99 6.94 3.22
C ASP A 25 4.51 8.36 2.89
N LYS A 26 4.62 8.83 1.64
CA LYS A 26 4.04 10.12 1.23
C LYS A 26 2.50 10.11 1.30
N LEU A 27 1.84 9.04 0.81
CA LEU A 27 0.39 8.88 0.90
C LEU A 27 -0.11 8.99 2.34
N ARG A 28 0.65 8.48 3.31
CA ARG A 28 0.32 8.57 4.74
C ARG A 28 0.14 10.02 5.19
N GLU A 29 0.98 10.93 4.71
CA GLU A 29 1.01 12.34 5.10
C GLU A 29 -0.04 13.20 4.37
N MET A 30 -0.68 12.66 3.32
CA MET A 30 -1.72 13.36 2.54
C MET A 30 -3.03 13.50 3.31
N LYS A 31 -3.86 14.48 2.88
CA LYS A 31 -5.21 14.62 3.42
C LYS A 31 -6.02 13.38 3.09
N LYS A 32 -6.90 12.99 4.02
CA LYS A 32 -7.72 11.77 3.89
C LYS A 32 -8.44 11.68 2.55
N TRP A 33 -9.08 12.76 2.09
CA TRP A 33 -9.87 12.73 0.85
C TRP A 33 -9.00 12.56 -0.40
N GLU A 34 -7.79 13.15 -0.45
CA GLU A 34 -6.85 12.98 -1.57
C GLU A 34 -6.34 11.55 -1.61
N ARG A 35 -5.97 11.04 -0.43
CA ARG A 35 -5.49 9.66 -0.26
C ARG A 35 -6.56 8.64 -0.62
N ASP A 36 -7.80 8.82 -0.16
CA ASP A 36 -8.90 7.90 -0.44
C ASP A 36 -9.20 7.85 -1.94
N LYS A 37 -9.10 9.00 -2.65
CA LYS A 37 -9.19 9.06 -4.12
C LYS A 37 -8.09 8.25 -4.80
N ILE A 38 -6.84 8.41 -4.38
CA ILE A 38 -5.70 7.66 -4.95
C ILE A 38 -5.85 6.15 -4.69
N ILE A 39 -6.27 5.75 -3.49
CA ILE A 39 -6.51 4.34 -3.16
C ILE A 39 -7.60 3.74 -4.04
N LEU A 40 -8.66 4.50 -4.36
CA LEU A 40 -9.69 4.08 -5.29
C LEU A 40 -9.14 3.88 -6.71
N GLU A 41 -8.31 4.79 -7.19
CA GLU A 41 -7.68 4.68 -8.52
C GLU A 41 -6.71 3.48 -8.60
N ILE A 42 -5.94 3.19 -7.54
CA ILE A 42 -5.10 1.98 -7.44
C ILE A 42 -5.97 0.71 -7.51
N ARG A 43 -7.11 0.70 -6.82
CA ARG A 43 -8.05 -0.42 -6.87
C ARG A 43 -8.53 -0.68 -8.29
N ASP A 44 -8.79 0.38 -9.07
CA ASP A 44 -9.21 0.26 -10.45
C ASP A 44 -8.07 -0.27 -11.34
N ILE A 45 -6.82 0.13 -11.11
CA ILE A 45 -5.63 -0.43 -11.78
C ILE A 45 -5.53 -1.94 -11.52
N ILE A 46 -5.64 -2.37 -10.26
CA ILE A 46 -5.60 -3.79 -9.89
C ILE A 46 -6.75 -4.55 -10.56
N ASN A 47 -7.98 -4.04 -10.47
CA ASN A 47 -9.17 -4.67 -11.08
C ASN A 47 -9.09 -4.81 -12.60
N ASN A 48 -8.46 -3.85 -13.29
CA ASN A 48 -8.30 -3.93 -14.74
C ASN A 48 -7.29 -4.99 -15.15
N ARG A 49 -6.36 -5.35 -14.26
CA ARG A 49 -5.28 -6.29 -14.56
C ARG A 49 -5.57 -7.71 -14.05
N ASP A 50 -6.04 -7.85 -12.81
CA ASP A 50 -6.48 -9.12 -12.23
C ASP A 50 -7.56 -8.88 -11.16
N ARG A 51 -8.82 -9.11 -11.54
CA ARG A 51 -9.98 -8.97 -10.65
C ARG A 51 -9.95 -9.95 -9.47
N CYS A 52 -9.31 -11.11 -9.63
CA CYS A 52 -9.31 -12.17 -8.63
C CYS A 52 -8.35 -11.88 -7.46
N LEU A 53 -7.49 -10.85 -7.56
CA LEU A 53 -6.55 -10.46 -6.50
C LEU A 53 -7.26 -10.02 -5.22
N PHE A 54 -8.45 -9.44 -5.30
CA PHE A 54 -9.21 -9.01 -4.12
C PHE A 54 -9.90 -10.18 -3.42
N ASP A 55 -10.51 -11.07 -4.19
CA ASP A 55 -11.35 -12.15 -3.68
C ASP A 55 -10.54 -13.20 -2.92
N LYS A 56 -9.29 -13.44 -3.34
CA LYS A 56 -8.42 -14.46 -2.75
C LYS A 56 -7.96 -14.13 -1.32
N TYR A 57 -7.94 -12.86 -0.92
CA TYR A 57 -7.27 -12.43 0.31
C TYR A 57 -8.12 -11.52 1.20
N VAL A 58 -9.40 -11.33 0.88
CA VAL A 58 -10.35 -10.50 1.65
C VAL A 58 -10.51 -10.97 3.10
N PHE A 59 -10.39 -12.28 3.35
CA PHE A 59 -10.63 -12.89 4.66
C PHE A 59 -9.46 -12.71 5.65
N GLU A 60 -8.29 -12.21 5.22
CA GLU A 60 -7.10 -12.04 6.06
C GLU A 60 -7.07 -10.71 6.85
N PHE A 61 -8.21 -10.01 6.98
CA PHE A 61 -8.25 -8.70 7.64
C PHE A 61 -7.72 -8.76 9.08
N PRO A 62 -6.67 -8.00 9.43
CA PRO A 62 -6.00 -8.12 10.72
C PRO A 62 -6.86 -7.52 11.84
N LEU A 63 -7.26 -8.36 12.80
CA LEU A 63 -7.98 -7.94 14.02
C LEU A 63 -7.05 -7.42 15.13
N SER A 64 -5.73 -7.30 14.88
CA SER A 64 -4.73 -6.98 15.91
C SER A 64 -4.61 -5.47 16.19
N SER A 65 -4.03 -5.11 17.34
CA SER A 65 -3.86 -3.73 17.82
C SER A 65 -2.66 -2.96 17.27
N ARG A 66 -1.70 -3.63 16.58
CA ARG A 66 -0.56 -2.98 15.91
C ARG A 66 -0.89 -2.72 14.44
N GLN A 67 -1.68 -1.68 14.20
CA GLN A 67 -2.21 -1.34 12.89
C GLN A 67 -1.38 -0.25 12.19
N ARG A 68 -0.98 -0.51 10.95
CA ARG A 68 -0.44 0.49 10.02
C ARG A 68 -1.53 1.53 9.70
N TRP A 69 -1.15 2.66 9.13
CA TRP A 69 -2.10 3.75 8.86
C TRP A 69 -3.28 3.31 7.98
N TYR A 70 -3.03 2.38 7.05
CA TYR A 70 -4.04 1.82 6.16
C TYR A 70 -4.83 0.64 6.75
N ASP A 71 -4.34 -0.01 7.80
CA ASP A 71 -5.05 -1.13 8.45
C ASP A 71 -6.33 -0.63 9.16
N LYS A 72 -6.40 0.67 9.48
CA LYS A 72 -7.56 1.30 10.13
C LYS A 72 -8.78 1.46 9.20
N ASN A 73 -8.58 1.37 7.89
CA ASN A 73 -9.64 1.49 6.89
C ASN A 73 -9.69 0.16 6.10
N PRO A 74 -10.79 -0.62 6.20
CA PRO A 74 -10.91 -1.89 5.48
C PRO A 74 -10.66 -1.79 3.97
N PHE A 75 -11.07 -0.69 3.35
CA PHE A 75 -10.85 -0.47 1.92
C PHE A 75 -9.38 -0.21 1.61
N SER A 76 -8.72 0.69 2.36
CA SER A 76 -7.29 0.97 2.17
C SER A 76 -6.43 -0.27 2.46
N TRP A 77 -6.78 -1.01 3.51
CA TRP A 77 -6.17 -2.28 3.83
C TRP A 77 -6.31 -3.26 2.67
N LEU A 78 -7.50 -3.45 2.13
CA LEU A 78 -7.76 -4.41 1.06
C LEU A 78 -6.92 -4.10 -0.19
N VAL A 79 -6.89 -2.83 -0.60
CA VAL A 79 -6.10 -2.38 -1.75
C VAL A 79 -4.61 -2.62 -1.52
N ILE A 80 -4.10 -2.24 -0.35
CA ILE A 80 -2.67 -2.41 -0.04
C ILE A 80 -2.29 -3.87 0.19
N ASN A 81 -3.20 -4.68 0.72
CA ASN A 81 -2.99 -6.12 0.88
C ASN A 81 -3.02 -6.83 -0.48
N ALA A 82 -3.91 -6.45 -1.41
CA ALA A 82 -3.93 -7.01 -2.76
C ALA A 82 -2.60 -6.79 -3.49
N MET A 83 -1.96 -5.62 -3.33
CA MET A 83 -0.65 -5.36 -3.91
C MET A 83 0.44 -6.32 -3.42
N LYS A 84 0.35 -6.86 -2.20
CA LYS A 84 1.31 -7.87 -1.70
C LYS A 84 1.37 -9.11 -2.59
N TYR A 85 0.26 -9.45 -3.24
CA TYR A 85 0.09 -10.63 -4.08
C TYR A 85 0.13 -10.32 -5.57
N ALA A 86 0.25 -9.04 -5.93
CA ALA A 86 0.41 -8.59 -7.30
C ALA A 86 1.74 -9.06 -7.91
N ASP A 87 1.75 -9.35 -9.21
CA ASP A 87 2.99 -9.59 -9.93
C ASP A 87 3.85 -8.32 -10.02
N GLU A 88 5.13 -8.50 -10.34
CA GLU A 88 6.09 -7.39 -10.39
C GLU A 88 5.70 -6.31 -11.40
N ASN A 89 5.10 -6.69 -12.53
CA ASN A 89 4.70 -5.71 -13.54
C ASN A 89 3.53 -4.85 -13.03
N LEU A 90 2.57 -5.42 -12.32
CA LEU A 90 1.47 -4.67 -11.70
C LEU A 90 1.99 -3.74 -10.60
N ILE A 91 2.97 -4.18 -9.81
CA ILE A 91 3.65 -3.30 -8.84
C ILE A 91 4.34 -2.13 -9.55
N THR A 92 5.04 -2.39 -10.66
CA THR A 92 5.70 -1.33 -11.44
C THR A 92 4.69 -0.31 -11.96
N ASP A 93 3.56 -0.74 -12.52
CA ASP A 93 2.50 0.16 -12.99
C ASP A 93 1.96 1.04 -11.86
N ILE A 94 1.72 0.45 -10.68
CA ILE A 94 1.24 1.19 -9.51
C ILE A 94 2.29 2.21 -9.05
N ILE A 95 3.58 1.85 -9.05
CA ILE A 95 4.67 2.78 -8.69
C ILE A 95 4.70 3.95 -9.67
N LEU A 96 4.60 3.69 -10.98
CA LEU A 96 4.60 4.74 -12.01
C LEU A 96 3.42 5.68 -11.82
N TYR A 97 2.22 5.13 -11.65
CA TYR A 97 1.02 5.90 -11.36
C TYR A 97 1.16 6.75 -10.08
N LEU A 98 1.72 6.20 -9.00
CA LEU A 98 1.94 6.93 -7.74
C LEU A 98 2.93 8.09 -7.91
N LYS A 99 4.01 7.90 -8.67
CA LYS A 99 5.00 8.96 -8.94
C LYS A 99 4.41 10.17 -9.67
N GLU A 100 3.34 9.98 -10.43
CA GLU A 100 2.63 11.07 -11.14
C GLU A 100 1.62 11.81 -10.25
N ARG A 101 1.27 11.25 -9.08
CA ARG A 101 0.16 11.72 -8.23
C ARG A 101 0.58 12.16 -6.82
N VAL A 102 1.77 11.75 -6.35
CA VAL A 102 2.22 11.88 -4.95
C VAL A 102 3.61 12.52 -4.84
#